data_AF-A0A497E3H8-F1
#
_entry.id   AF-A0A497E3H8-F1
#
_cell.length_a   1.000
_cell.length_b   1.000
_cell.length_c   1.000
_cell.angle_alpha   90.00
_cell.angle_beta   90.00
_cell.angle_gamma   90.00
#
_symmetry.space_group_name_H-M   'P 1'
#
loop_
_entity.id
_entity.type
_entity.pdbx_description
1 polymer ?
#
loop_
_entity_poly.entity_id
_entity_poly.type
_entity_poly.pdbx_seq_one_letter_code
_entity_poly.pdbx_strand_id
1 'polypeptide(L)'
;MSYQEEKKEMAGIGAPKDLRCEYSFNPLGIDVASPRFSWVLEHSERAQLQSAYQVLVASSRDSLDADRGEMWDSGKVASDESTNVPYKGAPLESGRTYYWKVRVWDKDGRVSPWSKVAFFEMGLLSQDDWRGKWIEG
;
A
#
# COMPACT_ATOMS: atom_id res chain seq x y z
N MET A 1 2.51 32.21 -16.33
CA MET A 1 2.03 31.81 -14.99
C MET A 1 3.09 32.21 -13.97
N SER A 2 2.68 32.83 -12.86
CA SER A 2 3.63 33.37 -11.88
C SER A 2 4.11 32.28 -10.92
N TYR A 3 5.36 32.36 -10.46
CA TYR A 3 5.99 31.43 -9.50
C TYR A 3 5.21 31.28 -8.17
N GLN A 4 4.35 32.26 -7.85
CA GLN A 4 3.50 32.25 -6.66
C GLN A 4 2.22 31.43 -6.84
N GLU A 5 1.72 31.26 -8.08
CA GLU A 5 0.57 30.40 -8.40
C GLU A 5 0.97 28.92 -8.38
N GLU A 6 2.15 28.56 -8.91
CA GLU A 6 2.71 27.20 -8.84
C GLU A 6 2.90 26.72 -7.39
N LYS A 7 3.38 27.59 -6.49
CA LYS A 7 3.52 27.23 -5.06
C LYS A 7 2.19 27.01 -4.35
N LYS A 8 1.11 27.60 -4.85
CA LYS A 8 -0.24 27.42 -4.29
C LYS A 8 -0.89 26.12 -4.77
N GLU A 9 -0.52 25.62 -5.96
CA GLU A 9 -0.84 24.26 -6.41
C GLU A 9 0.03 23.18 -5.74
N MET A 10 1.27 23.51 -5.34
CA MET A 10 2.14 22.63 -4.54
C MET A 10 1.86 22.67 -3.02
N ALA A 11 0.96 23.54 -2.56
CA ALA A 11 0.49 23.56 -1.19
C ALA A 11 -0.73 22.64 -1.06
N GLY A 12 -0.56 21.49 -0.41
CA GLY A 12 -1.63 20.51 -0.29
C GLY A 12 -1.15 19.14 0.17
N ILE A 13 -2.06 18.18 0.07
CA ILE A 13 -1.79 16.78 0.42
C ILE A 13 -0.86 16.13 -0.61
N GLY A 14 0.30 15.68 -0.14
CA GLY A 14 1.29 14.96 -0.92
C GLY A 14 0.99 13.46 -1.00
N ALA A 15 1.70 12.77 -1.89
CA ALA A 15 1.60 11.31 -1.99
C ALA A 15 2.04 10.66 -0.67
N PRO A 16 1.33 9.63 -0.16
CA PRO A 16 1.79 8.87 0.99
C PRO A 16 3.20 8.30 0.78
N LYS A 17 3.99 8.30 1.85
CA LYS A 17 5.36 7.81 1.86
C LYS A 17 5.58 6.78 2.97
N ASP A 18 6.80 6.27 3.05
CA ASP A 18 7.22 5.26 4.03
C ASP A 18 6.25 4.07 4.13
N LEU A 19 5.88 3.54 2.96
CA LEU A 19 4.98 2.40 2.83
C LEU A 19 5.61 1.16 3.46
N ARG A 20 4.87 0.54 4.38
CA ARG A 20 5.28 -0.68 5.07
C ARG A 20 4.21 -1.74 4.95
N CYS A 21 4.65 -2.97 4.76
CA CYS A 21 3.85 -4.18 4.89
C CYS A 21 4.40 -4.95 6.09
N GLU A 22 3.55 -5.33 7.05
CA GLU A 22 3.98 -6.01 8.28
C GLU A 22 5.17 -5.29 8.96
N TYR A 23 5.04 -3.96 9.11
CA TYR A 23 6.03 -3.05 9.71
C TYR A 23 7.39 -2.95 8.98
N SER A 24 7.52 -3.58 7.82
CA SER A 24 8.77 -3.65 7.05
C SER A 24 8.64 -3.02 5.67
N PHE A 25 9.75 -2.48 5.16
CA PHE A 25 9.83 -2.01 3.79
C PHE A 25 10.03 -3.18 2.85
N ASN A 26 9.13 -3.35 1.90
CA ASN A 26 9.21 -4.37 0.85
C ASN A 26 9.63 -5.77 1.37
N PRO A 27 8.92 -6.33 2.37
CA PRO A 27 9.34 -7.57 3.01
C PRO A 27 9.26 -8.76 2.05
N LEU A 28 10.16 -9.72 2.27
CA LEU A 28 10.20 -10.99 1.56
C LEU A 28 9.85 -12.14 2.49
N GLY A 29 9.06 -13.09 2.01
CA GLY A 29 8.75 -14.33 2.72
C GLY A 29 7.74 -14.16 3.87
N ILE A 30 6.78 -13.24 3.77
CA ILE A 30 5.75 -13.09 4.82
C ILE A 30 4.72 -14.24 4.71
N ASP A 31 4.31 -14.81 5.84
CA ASP A 31 3.36 -15.92 5.91
C ASP A 31 1.98 -15.51 6.46
N VAL A 32 1.76 -14.20 6.66
CA VAL A 32 0.49 -13.64 7.12
C VAL A 32 -0.49 -13.56 5.95
N ALA A 33 -1.56 -14.36 5.98
CA ALA A 33 -2.55 -14.43 4.90
C ALA A 33 -3.32 -13.12 4.63
N SER A 34 -3.39 -12.23 5.62
CA SER A 34 -3.98 -10.89 5.51
C SER A 34 -2.98 -9.84 5.98
N PRO A 35 -1.93 -9.57 5.19
CA PRO A 35 -0.87 -8.66 5.60
C PRO A 35 -1.41 -7.26 5.83
N ARG A 36 -0.77 -6.53 6.74
CA ARG A 36 -1.17 -5.21 7.20
C ARG A 36 -0.30 -4.13 6.56
N PHE A 37 -0.96 -3.12 6.04
CA PHE A 37 -0.33 -1.96 5.41
C PHE A 37 -0.30 -0.77 6.35
N SER A 38 0.80 -0.02 6.29
CA SER A 38 0.96 1.27 6.95
C SER A 38 1.63 2.26 6.00
N TRP A 39 1.26 3.53 6.12
CA TRP A 39 1.85 4.63 5.36
C TRP A 39 1.94 5.89 6.22
N VAL A 40 2.82 6.79 5.82
CA VAL A 40 3.00 8.12 6.41
C VAL A 40 2.39 9.16 5.48
N LEU A 41 1.52 10.01 6.04
CA LEU A 41 0.92 11.13 5.33
C LEU A 41 1.97 12.20 5.04
N GLU A 42 1.88 12.80 3.85
CA GLU A 42 2.71 13.94 3.47
C GLU A 42 1.79 15.15 3.25
N HIS A 43 2.11 16.27 3.90
CA HIS A 43 1.38 17.52 3.71
C HIS A 43 2.30 18.71 3.95
N SER A 44 2.15 19.76 3.15
CA SER A 44 2.89 21.02 3.30
C SER A 44 2.39 21.92 4.43
N GLU A 45 1.29 21.55 5.10
CA GLU A 45 0.59 22.38 6.08
C GLU A 45 0.47 21.64 7.42
N ARG A 46 0.22 22.39 8.50
CA ARG A 46 0.05 21.85 9.85
C ARG A 46 -1.40 21.47 10.14
N ALA A 47 -1.60 20.63 11.16
CA ALA A 47 -2.93 20.22 11.62
C ALA A 47 -3.79 19.61 10.50
N GLN A 48 -3.16 18.69 9.76
CA GLN A 48 -3.77 17.94 8.68
C GLN A 48 -3.95 16.49 9.10
N LEU A 49 -5.03 15.89 8.60
CA LEU A 49 -5.43 14.50 8.87
C LEU A 49 -5.96 13.91 7.57
N GLN A 50 -5.88 12.59 7.41
CA GLN A 50 -6.62 11.93 6.33
C GLN A 50 -8.07 11.71 6.77
N SER A 51 -9.01 11.90 5.86
CA SER A 51 -10.42 11.56 6.05
C SER A 51 -10.81 10.24 5.37
N ALA A 52 -10.01 9.79 4.40
CA ALA A 52 -10.21 8.54 3.70
C ALA A 52 -8.91 8.04 3.06
N TYR A 53 -8.89 6.76 2.70
CA TYR A 53 -7.83 6.14 1.91
C TYR A 53 -8.40 5.25 0.79
N GLN A 54 -7.54 4.90 -0.16
CA GLN A 54 -7.77 3.82 -1.11
C GLN A 54 -6.45 3.09 -1.34
N VAL A 55 -6.48 1.76 -1.19
CA VAL A 55 -5.37 0.86 -1.44
C VAL A 55 -5.66 0.05 -2.70
N LEU A 56 -4.66 -0.03 -3.58
CA LEU A 56 -4.64 -0.96 -4.70
C LEU A 56 -3.55 -2.01 -4.48
N VAL A 57 -3.87 -3.27 -4.73
CA VAL A 57 -2.93 -4.40 -4.74
C VAL A 57 -3.07 -5.16 -6.04
N ALA A 58 -1.94 -5.48 -6.64
CA ALA A 58 -1.85 -6.25 -7.88
C ALA A 58 -0.74 -7.29 -7.78
N SER A 59 -0.81 -8.26 -8.67
CA SER A 59 0.21 -9.28 -8.89
C SER A 59 1.30 -8.87 -9.89
N SER A 60 1.15 -7.71 -10.53
CA SER A 60 2.16 -7.12 -11.40
C SER A 60 2.30 -5.62 -11.18
N ARG A 61 3.49 -5.09 -11.41
CA ARG A 61 3.73 -3.65 -11.35
C ARG A 61 2.98 -2.90 -12.45
N ASP A 62 2.96 -3.44 -13.66
CA ASP A 62 2.29 -2.83 -14.82
C ASP A 62 0.77 -2.65 -14.59
N SER A 63 0.14 -3.57 -13.85
CA SER A 63 -1.25 -3.40 -13.41
C SER A 63 -1.42 -2.13 -12.57
N LEU A 64 -0.54 -1.92 -11.58
CA LEU A 64 -0.62 -0.72 -10.74
C LEU A 64 -0.23 0.54 -11.47
N ASP A 65 0.71 0.50 -12.41
CA ASP A 65 1.05 1.67 -13.23
C ASP A 65 -0.16 2.11 -14.10
N ALA A 66 -1.10 1.19 -14.36
CA ALA A 66 -2.39 1.47 -15.00
C ALA A 66 -3.57 1.63 -14.01
N ASP A 67 -3.30 1.86 -12.72
CA ASP A 67 -4.29 2.02 -11.65
C ASP A 67 -5.27 0.83 -11.51
N ARG A 68 -4.81 -0.39 -11.82
CA ARG A 68 -5.60 -1.63 -11.65
C ARG A 68 -5.08 -2.43 -10.47
N GLY A 69 -5.93 -2.60 -9.45
CA GLY A 69 -5.67 -3.49 -8.31
C GLY A 69 -6.45 -4.78 -8.43
N GLU A 70 -6.05 -5.71 -9.32
CA GLU A 70 -6.82 -6.93 -9.56
C GLU A 70 -6.88 -7.89 -8.37
N MET A 71 -5.91 -7.79 -7.45
CA MET A 71 -5.93 -8.57 -6.20
C MET A 71 -6.80 -7.88 -5.16
N TRP A 72 -6.73 -6.54 -5.10
CA TRP A 72 -7.58 -5.74 -4.24
C TRP A 72 -7.66 -4.30 -4.72
N ASP A 73 -8.89 -3.78 -4.79
CA ASP A 73 -9.17 -2.35 -4.74
C ASP A 73 -10.10 -2.13 -3.55
N SER A 74 -9.63 -1.37 -2.54
CA SER A 74 -10.45 -1.08 -1.36
C SER A 74 -11.63 -0.14 -1.66
N GLY A 75 -11.62 0.52 -2.83
CA GLY A 75 -12.39 1.74 -3.05
C GLY A 75 -11.99 2.84 -2.08
N LYS A 76 -12.76 3.94 -2.07
CA LYS A 76 -12.60 5.00 -1.07
C LYS A 76 -13.18 4.53 0.27
N VAL A 77 -12.32 4.30 1.25
CA VAL A 77 -12.71 3.94 2.62
C VAL A 77 -12.63 5.18 3.50
N ALA A 78 -13.77 5.61 4.07
CA ALA A 78 -13.81 6.72 5.03
C ALA A 78 -13.23 6.27 6.38
N SER A 79 -11.98 6.65 6.63
CA SER A 79 -11.23 6.30 7.84
C SER A 79 -10.00 7.20 7.94
N ASP A 80 -9.62 7.55 9.17
CA ASP A 80 -8.37 8.24 9.49
C ASP A 80 -7.21 7.28 9.79
N GLU A 81 -7.45 5.96 9.78
CA GLU A 81 -6.44 4.92 10.01
C GLU A 81 -5.40 4.86 8.88
N SER A 82 -4.13 5.08 9.21
CA SER A 82 -3.00 4.97 8.26
C SER A 82 -2.01 3.87 8.61
N THR A 83 -2.35 3.05 9.60
CA THR A 83 -1.49 1.99 10.11
C THR A 83 -2.30 0.73 10.37
N ASN A 84 -1.66 -0.42 10.21
CA ASN A 84 -2.28 -1.72 10.46
C ASN A 84 -3.54 -2.00 9.63
N VAL A 85 -3.66 -1.42 8.43
CA VAL A 85 -4.80 -1.63 7.55
C VAL A 85 -4.69 -3.02 6.92
N PRO A 86 -5.54 -3.99 7.29
CA PRO A 86 -5.40 -5.35 6.80
C PRO A 86 -5.83 -5.45 5.34
N TYR A 87 -5.11 -6.26 4.57
CA TYR A 87 -5.51 -6.69 3.25
C TYR A 87 -6.87 -7.41 3.29
N LYS A 88 -7.79 -7.04 2.39
CA LYS A 88 -9.15 -7.60 2.29
C LYS A 88 -9.50 -8.06 0.87
N GLY A 89 -8.50 -8.34 0.06
CA GLY A 89 -8.66 -8.74 -1.33
C GLY A 89 -8.78 -10.25 -1.53
N ALA A 90 -8.53 -10.67 -2.77
CA ALA A 90 -8.49 -12.08 -3.16
C ALA A 90 -7.38 -12.85 -2.41
N PRO A 91 -7.54 -14.16 -2.17
CA PRO A 91 -6.52 -14.97 -1.49
C PRO A 91 -5.12 -14.81 -2.10
N LEU A 92 -4.11 -14.67 -1.24
CA LEU A 92 -2.71 -14.59 -1.64
C LEU A 92 -2.13 -16.00 -1.80
N GLU A 93 -1.14 -16.11 -2.68
CA GLU A 93 -0.49 -17.37 -3.05
C GLU A 93 0.94 -17.43 -2.50
N SER A 94 1.36 -18.62 -2.07
CA SER A 94 2.72 -18.89 -1.57
C SER A 94 3.79 -18.55 -2.62
N GLY A 95 4.92 -17.99 -2.18
CA GLY A 95 6.06 -17.69 -3.05
C GLY A 95 5.82 -16.62 -4.13
N ARG A 96 4.69 -15.90 -4.06
CA ARG A 96 4.32 -14.89 -5.06
C ARG A 96 4.59 -13.48 -4.54
N THR A 97 5.16 -12.63 -5.40
CA THR A 97 5.32 -11.20 -5.15
C THR A 97 4.04 -10.46 -5.51
N TYR A 98 3.64 -9.54 -4.65
CA TYR A 98 2.53 -8.62 -4.87
C TYR A 98 3.01 -7.18 -4.74
N TYR A 99 2.37 -6.30 -5.51
CA TYR A 99 2.65 -4.88 -5.55
C TYR A 99 1.47 -4.14 -4.97
N TRP A 100 1.71 -3.02 -4.31
CA TRP A 100 0.65 -2.19 -3.78
C TRP A 100 1.01 -0.71 -3.80
N LYS A 101 -0.03 0.12 -3.80
CA LYS A 101 0.07 1.57 -3.64
C LYS A 101 -1.17 2.11 -2.94
N VAL A 102 -1.04 3.31 -2.39
CA VAL A 102 -2.12 3.96 -1.62
C VAL A 102 -2.24 5.43 -2.01
N ARG A 103 -3.47 5.94 -2.01
CA ARG A 103 -3.77 7.38 -2.02
C ARG A 103 -4.73 7.69 -0.89
N VAL A 104 -4.79 8.95 -0.52
CA VAL A 104 -5.54 9.42 0.65
C VAL A 104 -6.33 10.69 0.30
N TRP A 105 -7.30 11.02 1.14
CA TRP A 105 -8.02 12.29 1.10
C TRP A 105 -7.73 13.08 2.38
N ASP A 106 -7.49 14.39 2.27
CA ASP A 106 -7.37 15.27 3.45
C ASP A 106 -8.74 15.55 4.10
N LYS A 107 -8.74 16.31 5.20
CA LYS A 107 -9.97 16.76 5.90
C LYS A 107 -10.92 17.59 5.04
N ASP A 108 -10.42 18.26 4.02
CA ASP A 108 -11.21 19.10 3.11
C ASP A 108 -11.71 18.30 1.89
N GLY A 109 -11.40 17.00 1.84
CA GLY A 109 -11.79 16.10 0.77
C GLY A 109 -10.93 16.19 -0.49
N ARG A 110 -9.74 16.83 -0.44
CA ARG A 110 -8.78 16.82 -1.55
C ARG A 110 -8.05 15.49 -1.60
N VAL A 111 -7.92 14.93 -2.79
CA VAL A 111 -7.23 13.66 -3.03
C VAL A 111 -5.73 13.86 -3.23
N SER A 112 -4.91 13.00 -2.67
CA SER A 112 -3.48 12.96 -2.94
C SER A 112 -3.17 12.30 -4.29
N PRO A 113 -1.99 12.55 -4.86
CA PRO A 113 -1.41 11.62 -5.82
C PRO A 113 -1.27 10.22 -5.19
N TRP A 114 -1.16 9.19 -6.04
CA TRP A 114 -0.77 7.86 -5.59
C TRP A 114 0.64 7.88 -5.00
N SER A 115 0.87 7.06 -3.98
CA SER A 115 2.22 6.73 -3.52
C SER A 115 3.05 6.10 -4.63
N LYS A 116 4.38 6.04 -4.41
CA LYS A 116 5.21 5.10 -5.17
C LYS A 116 4.72 3.67 -4.93
N VAL A 117 4.87 2.82 -5.94
CA VAL A 117 4.59 1.39 -5.82
C VAL A 117 5.57 0.76 -4.84
N ALA A 118 5.04 0.07 -3.84
CA ALA A 118 5.76 -0.81 -2.93
C ALA A 118 5.41 -2.27 -3.25
N PHE A 119 6.10 -3.22 -2.65
CA PHE A 119 5.82 -4.64 -2.84
C PHE A 119 5.90 -5.44 -1.53
N PHE A 120 5.49 -6.69 -1.57
CA PHE A 120 5.80 -7.71 -0.56
C PHE A 120 5.81 -9.08 -1.26
N GLU A 121 6.55 -10.05 -0.72
CA GLU A 121 6.55 -11.42 -1.23
C GLU A 121 6.06 -12.39 -0.17
N MET A 122 5.15 -13.28 -0.58
CA MET A 122 4.65 -14.33 0.29
C MET A 122 5.69 -15.43 0.48
N GLY A 123 5.81 -15.91 1.71
CA GLY A 123 6.50 -17.16 2.04
C GLY A 123 5.67 -18.38 1.66
N LEU A 124 5.91 -19.50 2.35
CA LEU A 124 5.07 -20.69 2.23
C LEU A 124 3.90 -20.59 3.22
N LEU A 125 2.68 -20.52 2.71
CA LEU A 125 1.46 -20.35 3.52
C LEU A 125 0.95 -21.67 4.09
N SER A 126 1.35 -22.81 3.51
CA SER A 126 1.03 -24.14 3.99
C SER A 126 2.26 -25.04 4.03
N GLN A 127 2.24 -26.04 4.92
CA GLN A 127 3.30 -27.05 4.98
C GLN A 127 3.40 -27.87 3.68
N ASP A 128 2.28 -28.06 2.98
CA ASP A 128 2.23 -28.79 1.72
C ASP A 128 2.96 -28.06 0.56
N ASP A 129 3.18 -26.74 0.71
CA ASP A 129 3.98 -25.98 -0.25
C ASP A 129 5.49 -26.28 -0.11
N TRP A 130 5.91 -26.88 1.00
CA TRP A 130 7.28 -27.30 1.21
C TRP A 130 7.55 -28.68 0.58
N ARG A 131 8.40 -28.70 -0.46
CA ARG A 131 8.81 -29.94 -1.16
C ARG A 131 10.17 -30.48 -0.72
N GLY A 132 10.78 -29.87 0.30
CA GLY A 132 12.06 -30.31 0.83
C GLY A 132 11.93 -31.65 1.56
N LYS A 133 13.06 -32.28 1.84
CA LYS A 133 13.16 -33.32 2.86
C LYS A 133 14.21 -32.88 3.87
N TRP A 134 13.91 -33.05 5.16
CA TRP A 134 14.90 -32.88 6.19
C TRP A 134 15.94 -34.00 6.04
N ILE A 135 17.21 -33.64 6.02
CA ILE A 135 18.30 -34.61 6.03
C ILE A 135 18.72 -34.77 7.49
N GLU A 136 18.64 -35.99 8.00
CA GLU A 136 19.21 -36.41 9.27
C GLU A 136 20.51 -37.21 9.02
N GLY A 137 21.45 -37.16 9.97
CA GLY A 137 22.76 -37.80 9.89
C GLY A 137 22.95 -38.86 10.96
#